data_AF-X0U9S1-F1
#
_entry.id   AF-X0U9S1-F1
#
_cell.length_a   1.000
_cell.length_b   1.000
_cell.length_c   1.000
_cell.angle_alpha   90.00
_cell.angle_beta   90.00
_cell.angle_gamma   90.00
#
_symmetry.space_group_name_H-M   'P 1'
#
loop_
_entity.id
_entity.type
_entity.pdbx_description
1 polymer ?
#
loop_
_entity_poly.entity_id
_entity_poly.type
_entity_poly.pdbx_seq_one_letter_code
_entity_poly.pdbx_strand_id
1 'polypeptide(L)' 'IVDMIVTEMAVMEVGKTGLRLKEIAPGVTVDDLRKMTGAPFEAPPRVPRIEVG' A
#
# COMPACT_ATOMS: atom_id res chain seq x y z
N ILE A 1 1.26 19.57 -0.51
CA ILE A 1 0.86 18.40 -1.31
C ILE A 1 1.43 17.17 -0.60
N VAL A 2 0.60 16.16 -0.37
CA VAL A 2 1.02 14.89 0.25
C VAL A 2 0.86 13.85 -0.84
N ASP A 3 1.98 13.30 -1.30
CA ASP A 3 2.00 12.44 -2.48
C ASP A 3 2.09 10.94 -2.09
N MET A 4 2.42 10.65 -0.82
CA MET A 4 2.64 9.29 -0.32
C MET A 4 2.10 9.10 1.10
N ILE A 5 1.46 7.96 1.32
CA ILE A 5 0.98 7.47 2.62
C ILE A 5 1.91 6.33 3.04
N VAL A 6 2.62 6.51 4.15
CA VAL A 6 3.49 5.48 4.73
C VAL A 6 2.91 5.06 6.06
N THR A 7 2.69 3.75 6.22
CA THR A 7 2.16 3.15 7.44
C THR A 7 3.02 1.94 7.82
N GLU A 8 2.78 1.39 9.01
CA GLU A 8 3.39 0.12 9.42
C GLU A 8 3.03 -1.07 8.52
N MET A 9 1.91 -0.98 7.78
CA MET A 9 1.40 -2.08 6.95
C MET A 9 1.78 -1.96 5.48
N ALA A 10 1.89 -0.74 4.95
CA ALA A 10 2.10 -0.50 3.52
C ALA A 10 2.56 0.93 3.22
N VAL A 11 3.20 1.06 2.07
CA VAL A 11 3.46 2.34 1.39
C VAL A 11 2.49 2.46 0.21
N MET A 12 1.74 3.56 0.17
CA MET A 12 0.77 3.84 -0.88
C MET A 12 1.02 5.22 -1.49
N GLU A 13 0.86 5.32 -2.80
CA GLU A 13 0.97 6.56 -3.56
C GLU A 13 -0.43 7.14 -3.81
N VAL A 14 -0.60 8.44 -3.57
CA VAL A 14 -1.85 9.15 -3.84
C VAL A 14 -1.78 9.71 -5.25
N GLY A 15 -2.44 9.02 -6.19
CA GLY A 15 -2.53 9.44 -7.58
C GLY A 15 -3.80 10.22 -7.89
N LYS A 16 -3.83 10.85 -9.08
CA LYS A 16 -5.03 11.53 -9.60
C LYS A 16 -6.25 10.60 -9.74
N THR A 17 -6.01 9.31 -9.91
CA THR A 17 -7.04 8.28 -10.12
C THR A 17 -7.35 7.48 -8.86
N GLY A 18 -6.73 7.79 -7.71
CA GLY A 18 -6.90 7.06 -6.46
C GLY A 18 -5.59 6.55 -5.87
N LEU A 19 -5.69 5.58 -4.97
CA LEU A 19 -4.56 5.03 -4.23
C LEU A 19 -3.89 3.88 -4.97
N ARG A 20 -2.55 3.83 -4.93
CA ARG A 20 -1.75 2.74 -5.49
C ARG A 20 -0.84 2.14 -4.44
N LEU A 21 -0.88 0.82 -4.30
CA LEU A 21 0.02 0.09 -3.42
C LEU A 21 1.43 0.04 -4.03
N LYS A 22 2.42 0.55 -3.31
CA LYS A 22 3.83 0.56 -3.72
C LYS A 22 4.61 -0.56 -3.03
N GLU A 23 4.45 -0.69 -1.72
CA GLU A 23 5.14 -1.69 -0.92
C GLU A 23 4.22 -2.19 0.19
N ILE A 24 4.44 -3.42 0.64
CA ILE A 24 3.67 -4.05 1.71
C ILE A 24 4.60 -4.60 2.80
N ALA A 25 4.22 -4.42 4.06
CA ALA A 25 4.99 -4.91 5.18
C ALA A 25 5.15 -6.44 5.12
N PRO A 26 6.27 -7.01 5.58
CA PRO A 26 6.42 -8.46 5.73
C PRO A 26 5.29 -9.04 6.59
N GLY A 27 4.75 -10.19 6.19
CA GLY A 27 3.65 -10.84 6.91
C GLY A 27 2.25 -10.28 6.68
N VAL A 28 2.10 -9.12 6.03
CA VAL A 28 0.80 -8.57 5.62
C VAL A 28 0.46 -9.05 4.21
N THR A 29 -0.80 -9.42 3.97
CA THR A 29 -1.32 -9.75 2.63
C THR A 29 -2.12 -8.59 2.04
N VAL A 30 -2.27 -8.56 0.71
CA VAL A 30 -3.09 -7.53 0.03
C VAL A 30 -4.55 -7.61 0.49
N ASP A 31 -5.06 -8.81 0.77
CA ASP A 31 -6.43 -8.99 1.24
C ASP A 31 -6.62 -8.46 2.66
N ASP A 32 -5.64 -8.65 3.55
CA ASP A 32 -5.67 -8.04 4.89
C ASP A 32 -5.62 -6.51 4.79
N LEU A 33 -4.74 -6.00 3.93
CA LEU A 33 -4.63 -4.57 3.68
C LEU A 33 -5.95 -3.99 3.15
N ARG A 34 -6.68 -4.71 2.29
CA ARG A 34 -8.01 -4.31 1.79
C ARG A 34 -9.08 -4.28 2.89
N LYS A 35 -9.04 -5.21 3.84
CA LYS A 35 -9.99 -5.21 4.98
C LYS A 35 -9.74 -4.05 5.93
N MET A 36 -8.48 -3.67 6.10
CA MET A 36 -8.08 -2.60 7.01
C MET A 36 -8.12 -1.21 6.36
N THR A 37 -8.01 -1.14 5.02
CA THR A 37 -8.07 0.10 4.27
C THR A 37 -9.50 0.38 3.83
N GLY A 38 -10.13 1.41 4.41
CA GLY A 38 -11.50 1.82 4.05
C GLY A 38 -11.65 2.49 2.67
N ALA A 39 -10.60 2.49 1.86
CA ALA A 39 -10.56 3.09 0.53
C ALA A 39 -10.08 2.07 -0.51
N PRO A 40 -10.68 2.06 -1.73
CA PRO A 40 -10.20 1.21 -2.81
C PRO A 40 -8.81 1.64 -3.27
N PHE A 41 -7.99 0.65 -3.63
CA PHE A 41 -6.65 0.89 -4.18
C PHE A 41 -6.28 -0.16 -5.23
N GLU A 42 -5.40 0.23 -6.14
CA GLU A 42 -4.81 -0.65 -7.14
C GLU A 42 -3.56 -1.33 -6.55
N ALA A 43 -3.49 -2.65 -6.67
CA ALA A 43 -2.31 -3.43 -6.30
C ALA A 43 -1.65 -4.00 -7.56
N PRO A 44 -0.32 -3.85 -7.74
CA PRO A 44 0.38 -4.48 -8.85
C PRO A 44 0.41 -6.02 -8.69
N PRO A 45 0.61 -6.79 -9.78
CA PRO A 45 0.68 -8.25 -9.73
C PRO A 45 1.78 -8.78 -8.80
N ARG A 46 2.85 -8.01 -8.61
CA ARG A 46 3.92 -8.29 -7.65
C ARG A 46 4.14 -7.04 -6.81
N VAL A 47 3.93 -7.17 -5.51
CA VAL A 47 4.15 -6.10 -4.54
C VAL A 47 5.48 -6.32 -3.84
N PRO A 48 6.44 -5.38 -3.94
CA PRO A 48 7.66 -5.38 -3.14
C PRO A 48 7.36 -5.36 -1.64
N ARG A 49 8.25 -5.93 -0.83
CA ARG A 49 8.16 -5.83 0.63
C ARG A 49 8.86 -4.56 1.09
N ILE A 50 8.33 -3.93 2.13
CA ILE A 50 9.04 -2.87 2.84
C ILE A 50 10.35 -3.47 3.38
N GLU A 51 11.49 -2.92 2.98
CA GLU A 51 12.79 -3.27 3.55
C GLU A 51 12.97 -2.50 4.86
N VAL A 52 12.99 -3.23 5.97
CA VAL A 52 13.38 -2.67 7.27
C VAL A 52 14.90 -2.83 7.35
N GLY A 53 15.61 -1.72 7.21
CA GLY A 53 17.08 -1.65 7.37
C GLY A 53 17.52 -1.86 8.82
#